data_AF-A0A2E7TLW3-F1
#
_entry.id   AF-A0A2E7TLW3-F1
#
_cell.length_a   1.000
_cell.length_b   1.000
_cell.length_c   1.000
_cell.angle_alpha   90.00
_cell.angle_beta   90.00
_cell.angle_gamma   90.00
#
_symmetry.space_group_name_H-M   'P 1'
#
loop_
_entity.id
_entity.type
_entity.pdbx_description
1 polymer ?
#
loop_
_entity_poly.entity_id
_entity_poly.type
_entity_poly.pdbx_seq_one_letter_code
_entity_poly.pdbx_strand_id
1 'polypeptide(L)'
;MADTQPAPLPVVPGSVTEAQNAFLGLMEPEEEKPETEESAPTEDVEESTEETQDEPLEEEVLDSEEPEEVEEAEEEEEEELDEDEVEEEPEVYAVKVDGEELEVSLDELVKGYSRQSDYTRKTQELASQREEMAQLQQQWASEITQAQAERQQYIDALGQFVQNSMAGLEQFGNVNWEQLREEDPIAFVTKKEEFRDAQERVRQAQAQQEVEYQKQQQEVARMRQLAVQEEHKKLVAAVPEWNEPEKRNQMASELSAYAVEQGFSKEELKQLIDHRSLIVLMKAQKYDALQKSDVKAKKLKNKPKVVRSGKGSNKKSDTARAKRIASMKRLKQSGKPEDAASLFEDFVEL
;
A
#
# COMPACT_ATOMS: atom_id res chain seq x y z
N MET A 1 47.96 14.20 -27.11
CA MET A 1 48.21 13.28 -25.97
C MET A 1 46.92 13.29 -25.17
N ALA A 2 45.98 12.45 -25.59
CA ALA A 2 45.61 11.19 -24.92
C ALA A 2 44.56 11.47 -23.83
N ASP A 3 43.30 11.41 -24.27
CA ASP A 3 42.10 11.26 -23.44
C ASP A 3 42.30 10.08 -22.49
N THR A 4 42.15 10.32 -21.19
CA THR A 4 42.14 9.25 -20.19
C THR A 4 40.73 9.15 -19.63
N GLN A 5 39.91 8.30 -20.25
CA GLN A 5 38.64 7.86 -19.67
C GLN A 5 38.93 7.07 -18.39
N PRO A 6 38.29 7.38 -17.25
CA PRO A 6 38.38 6.53 -16.07
C PRO A 6 37.65 5.20 -16.33
N ALA A 7 38.32 4.09 -15.97
CA ALA A 7 37.80 2.73 -16.10
C ALA A 7 36.49 2.55 -15.30
N PRO A 8 35.53 1.74 -15.80
CA PRO A 8 34.28 1.48 -15.10
C PRO A 8 34.55 0.70 -13.80
N LEU A 9 33.99 1.19 -12.70
CA LEU A 9 34.09 0.55 -11.39
C LEU A 9 33.39 -0.82 -11.40
N PRO A 10 33.92 -1.82 -10.68
CA PRO A 10 33.31 -3.15 -10.61
C PRO A 10 31.93 -3.07 -9.94
N VAL A 11 30.95 -3.71 -10.57
CA VAL A 11 29.56 -3.76 -10.09
C VAL A 11 29.52 -4.61 -8.83
N VAL A 12 29.21 -3.98 -7.69
CA VAL A 12 29.02 -4.67 -6.41
C VAL A 12 27.60 -5.24 -6.40
N PRO A 13 27.41 -6.54 -6.07
CA PRO A 13 26.06 -7.13 -5.99
C PRO A 13 25.23 -6.40 -4.93
N GLY A 14 24.04 -5.93 -5.32
CA GLY A 14 23.12 -5.14 -4.49
C GLY A 14 23.25 -3.62 -4.62
N SER A 15 24.05 -3.12 -5.57
CA SER A 15 24.22 -1.68 -5.80
C SER A 15 23.07 -1.04 -6.61
N VAL A 16 22.83 0.26 -6.39
CA VAL A 16 21.82 1.04 -7.13
C VAL A 16 22.03 1.01 -8.64
N THR A 17 23.28 0.86 -9.08
CA THR A 17 23.67 0.70 -10.49
C THR A 17 23.18 -0.63 -11.09
N GLU A 18 23.12 -1.71 -10.31
CA GLU A 18 22.55 -2.98 -10.75
C GLU A 18 21.02 -2.87 -10.92
N ALA A 19 20.34 -2.23 -9.97
CA ALA A 19 18.89 -1.99 -10.05
C ALA A 19 18.52 -1.08 -11.23
N GLN A 20 19.35 -0.07 -11.54
CA GLN A 20 19.17 0.78 -12.70
C GLN A 20 19.37 0.02 -14.02
N ASN A 21 20.39 -0.84 -14.11
CA ASN A 21 20.63 -1.66 -15.29
C ASN A 21 19.56 -2.73 -15.50
N ALA A 22 19.04 -3.33 -14.42
CA ALA A 22 17.93 -4.28 -14.47
C ALA A 22 16.61 -3.62 -14.93
N PHE A 23 16.36 -2.37 -14.51
CA PHE A 23 15.21 -1.60 -14.99
C PHE A 23 15.36 -1.14 -16.45
N LEU A 24 16.58 -0.81 -16.89
CA LEU A 24 16.86 -0.46 -18.28
C LEU A 24 16.72 -1.67 -19.22
N GLY A 25 17.17 -2.85 -18.80
CA GLY A 25 17.00 -4.09 -19.57
C GLY A 25 15.53 -4.55 -19.72
N LEU A 26 14.62 -4.05 -18.87
CA LEU A 26 13.19 -4.36 -18.94
C LEU A 26 12.41 -3.41 -19.86
N MET A 27 13.02 -2.28 -20.27
CA MET A 27 12.36 -1.23 -21.06
C MET A 27 12.84 -1.15 -22.52
N GLU A 28 13.86 -1.92 -22.91
CA GLU A 28 14.26 -2.02 -24.32
C GLU A 28 13.43 -3.10 -25.03
N PRO A 29 12.71 -2.76 -26.12
CA PRO A 29 12.12 -3.76 -27.00
C PRO A 29 13.24 -4.52 -27.72
N GLU A 30 13.11 -5.85 -27.78
CA GLU A 30 13.95 -6.75 -28.60
C GLU A 30 14.12 -6.19 -30.03
N GLU A 31 15.29 -5.61 -30.31
CA GLU A 31 15.81 -5.44 -31.67
C GLU A 31 16.96 -6.41 -31.91
N GLU A 32 16.95 -6.94 -33.12
CA GLU A 32 17.62 -8.15 -33.60
C GLU A 32 19.16 -8.07 -33.50
N LYS A 33 19.76 -9.17 -33.01
CA LYS A 33 21.18 -9.48 -33.18
C LYS A 33 21.52 -9.68 -34.67
N PRO A 34 22.64 -9.13 -35.18
CA PRO A 34 23.38 -9.78 -36.25
C PRO A 34 24.53 -10.62 -35.67
N GLU A 35 24.67 -11.83 -36.21
CA GLU A 35 25.78 -12.75 -36.02
C GLU A 35 27.14 -12.09 -36.30
N THR A 36 28.16 -12.42 -35.52
CA THR A 36 29.50 -12.67 -36.07
C THR A 36 30.25 -13.67 -35.19
N GLU A 37 30.72 -14.72 -35.85
CA GLU A 37 31.69 -15.72 -35.38
C GLU A 37 32.99 -15.06 -34.88
N GLU A 38 33.67 -15.64 -33.89
CA GLU A 38 34.90 -16.43 -34.12
C GLU A 38 35.64 -16.76 -32.78
N SER A 39 36.00 -18.04 -32.66
CA SER A 39 37.16 -18.60 -31.93
C SER A 39 37.25 -18.59 -30.38
N ALA A 40 37.13 -19.80 -29.82
CA ALA A 40 37.83 -20.26 -28.62
C ALA A 40 39.38 -20.37 -28.88
N PRO A 41 40.22 -20.54 -27.84
CA PRO A 41 40.42 -21.91 -27.34
C PRO A 41 40.60 -22.06 -25.82
N THR A 42 40.20 -23.26 -25.40
CA THR A 42 40.51 -24.07 -24.22
C THR A 42 41.98 -24.09 -23.75
N GLU A 43 42.18 -24.15 -22.43
CA GLU A 43 43.25 -24.93 -21.80
C GLU A 43 42.73 -25.53 -20.47
N ASP A 44 42.79 -26.86 -20.40
CA ASP A 44 42.56 -27.74 -19.25
C ASP A 44 43.61 -27.51 -18.13
N VAL A 45 43.28 -27.91 -16.89
CA VAL A 45 44.08 -28.85 -16.05
C VAL A 45 43.46 -28.99 -14.63
N GLU A 46 43.14 -30.25 -14.31
CA GLU A 46 43.14 -31.01 -13.02
C GLU A 46 42.34 -30.45 -11.82
N GLU A 47 41.27 -31.11 -11.37
CA GLU A 47 41.19 -32.41 -10.65
C GLU A 47 41.98 -32.42 -9.32
N SER A 48 41.26 -32.21 -8.21
CA SER A 48 41.58 -32.84 -6.92
C SER A 48 40.29 -33.04 -6.13
N THR A 49 39.94 -34.30 -5.97
CA THR A 49 38.97 -34.85 -5.02
C THR A 49 39.52 -34.80 -3.59
N GLU A 50 38.60 -34.78 -2.61
CA GLU A 50 38.52 -35.71 -1.45
C GLU A 50 38.11 -35.06 -0.10
N GLU A 51 37.00 -35.61 0.42
CA GLU A 51 36.58 -35.86 1.81
C GLU A 51 36.05 -34.78 2.79
N THR A 52 34.71 -34.82 2.93
CA THR A 52 33.88 -35.07 4.15
C THR A 52 34.19 -34.41 5.50
N GLN A 53 33.18 -33.71 6.04
CA GLN A 53 32.62 -34.01 7.37
C GLN A 53 31.19 -33.46 7.53
N ASP A 54 30.26 -34.38 7.78
CA ASP A 54 28.88 -34.19 8.26
C ASP A 54 28.87 -33.76 9.74
N GLU A 55 27.98 -32.84 10.12
CA GLU A 55 26.93 -33.08 11.14
C GLU A 55 25.93 -31.90 11.24
N PRO A 56 24.66 -32.15 11.60
CA PRO A 56 23.54 -31.21 11.50
C PRO A 56 23.32 -30.43 12.81
N LEU A 57 22.86 -29.17 12.70
CA LEU A 57 22.36 -28.41 13.85
C LEU A 57 20.88 -28.72 14.09
N GLU A 58 20.64 -29.39 15.22
CA GLU A 58 19.34 -29.63 15.82
C GLU A 58 18.72 -28.36 16.44
N GLU A 59 17.41 -28.47 16.56
CA GLU A 59 16.36 -27.53 16.89
C GLU A 59 16.31 -27.26 18.40
N GLU A 60 16.69 -26.05 18.84
CA GLU A 60 16.59 -25.65 20.25
C GLU A 60 15.24 -24.99 20.51
N VAL A 61 14.30 -25.81 20.99
CA VAL A 61 13.04 -25.41 21.61
C VAL A 61 13.31 -24.76 22.97
N LEU A 62 12.99 -23.48 23.10
CA LEU A 62 13.08 -22.74 24.35
C LEU A 62 11.83 -23.05 25.19
N ASP A 63 12.02 -23.88 26.21
CA ASP A 63 11.02 -24.28 27.19
C ASP A 63 10.71 -23.16 28.20
N SER A 64 9.48 -23.18 28.67
CA SER A 64 8.81 -22.18 29.48
C SER A 64 9.19 -22.32 30.95
N GLU A 65 9.70 -21.25 31.58
CA GLU A 65 9.82 -21.17 33.04
C GLU A 65 8.43 -20.97 33.68
N GLU A 66 7.91 -22.01 34.34
CA GLU A 66 6.88 -21.90 35.39
C GLU A 66 7.55 -21.86 36.77
N PRO A 67 7.08 -21.02 37.73
CA PRO A 67 7.57 -21.05 39.10
C PRO A 67 6.86 -22.11 39.95
N GLU A 68 7.66 -22.93 40.63
CA GLU A 68 7.26 -23.81 41.73
C GLU A 68 6.74 -23.00 42.93
N GLU A 69 5.47 -23.19 43.32
CA GLU A 69 4.98 -22.90 44.67
C GLU A 69 4.65 -24.22 45.38
N VAL A 70 5.27 -24.37 46.53
CA VAL A 70 5.32 -25.54 47.41
C VAL A 70 3.99 -25.75 48.14
N GLU A 71 3.37 -26.93 47.98
CA GLU A 71 2.32 -27.44 48.86
C GLU A 71 2.96 -27.96 50.17
N GLU A 72 2.71 -27.28 51.29
CA GLU A 72 2.85 -27.85 52.63
C GLU A 72 1.61 -28.68 52.95
N ALA A 73 1.78 -29.99 53.02
CA ALA A 73 0.82 -30.93 53.58
C ALA A 73 1.10 -31.11 55.08
N GLU A 74 0.25 -30.52 55.92
CA GLU A 74 0.10 -30.91 57.34
C GLU A 74 -1.14 -31.79 57.48
N GLU A 75 -0.90 -33.06 57.82
CA GLU A 75 -1.90 -34.00 58.31
C GLU A 75 -2.13 -33.74 59.81
N GLU A 76 -3.34 -33.37 60.22
CA GLU A 76 -3.82 -33.55 61.60
C GLU A 76 -5.15 -34.29 61.59
N GLU A 77 -5.19 -35.40 62.34
CA GLU A 77 -6.32 -36.33 62.51
C GLU A 77 -7.43 -35.76 63.43
N GLU A 78 -8.67 -36.07 63.03
CA GLU A 78 -9.91 -36.33 63.81
C GLU A 78 -10.18 -35.58 65.13
N GLU A 79 -11.26 -34.80 65.15
CA GLU A 79 -12.24 -34.84 66.25
C GLU A 79 -13.67 -34.60 65.70
N GLU A 80 -14.49 -35.65 65.76
CA GLU A 80 -15.95 -35.63 65.56
C GLU A 80 -16.59 -34.76 66.66
N LEU A 81 -17.17 -33.62 66.26
CA LEU A 81 -18.13 -32.88 67.07
C LEU A 81 -19.40 -32.64 66.24
N ASP A 82 -20.41 -33.47 66.52
CA ASP A 82 -21.81 -33.20 66.22
C ASP A 82 -22.23 -31.88 66.89
N GLU A 83 -22.26 -30.78 66.12
CA GLU A 83 -23.04 -29.58 66.44
C GLU A 83 -23.78 -29.13 65.19
N ASP A 84 -25.08 -29.46 65.18
CA ASP A 84 -26.18 -28.83 64.43
C ASP A 84 -25.80 -28.04 63.17
N GLU A 85 -25.85 -28.74 62.02
CA GLU A 85 -25.91 -28.17 60.68
C GLU A 85 -27.18 -27.31 60.57
N VAL A 86 -27.08 -26.04 60.95
CA VAL A 86 -27.94 -25.00 60.41
C VAL A 86 -27.48 -24.85 58.96
N GLU A 87 -28.29 -25.32 58.01
CA GLU A 87 -28.23 -24.86 56.62
C GLU A 87 -28.30 -23.32 56.65
N GLU A 88 -27.15 -22.64 56.71
CA GLU A 88 -27.05 -21.24 56.32
C GLU A 88 -27.35 -21.23 54.83
N GLU A 89 -28.62 -21.01 54.48
CA GLU A 89 -29.02 -20.63 53.14
C GLU A 89 -28.05 -19.54 52.67
N PRO A 90 -27.39 -19.67 51.50
CA PRO A 90 -26.41 -18.68 51.07
C PRO A 90 -27.12 -17.34 51.04
N GLU A 91 -26.68 -16.38 51.88
CA GLU A 91 -27.29 -15.07 51.94
C GLU A 91 -27.22 -14.44 50.53
N VAL A 92 -28.38 -14.40 49.87
CA VAL A 92 -28.55 -13.80 48.55
C VAL A 92 -28.92 -12.33 48.72
N TYR A 93 -28.20 -11.49 47.99
CA TYR A 93 -28.35 -10.04 48.02
C TYR A 93 -28.89 -9.57 46.68
N ALA A 94 -29.99 -8.80 46.68
CA ALA A 94 -30.54 -8.21 45.49
C ALA A 94 -29.74 -6.96 45.08
N VAL A 95 -29.04 -7.04 43.95
CA VAL A 95 -28.15 -5.99 43.43
C VAL A 95 -28.64 -5.54 42.07
N LYS A 96 -28.61 -4.22 41.81
CA LYS A 96 -29.01 -3.64 40.52
C LYS A 96 -27.80 -3.49 39.61
N VAL A 97 -27.75 -4.27 38.54
CA VAL A 97 -26.77 -4.13 37.44
C VAL A 97 -27.55 -3.72 36.20
N ASP A 98 -27.16 -2.61 35.56
CA ASP A 98 -27.80 -2.07 34.36
C ASP A 98 -29.34 -1.88 34.41
N GLY A 99 -29.89 -1.74 35.62
CA GLY A 99 -31.32 -1.47 35.85
C GLY A 99 -32.18 -2.70 36.12
N GLU A 100 -31.62 -3.91 36.13
CA GLU A 100 -32.31 -5.16 36.48
C GLU A 100 -31.87 -5.64 37.88
N GLU A 101 -32.82 -6.14 38.68
CA GLU A 101 -32.56 -6.68 40.02
C GLU A 101 -32.11 -8.14 39.90
N LEU A 102 -30.86 -8.41 40.31
CA LEU A 102 -30.24 -9.73 40.30
C LEU A 102 -29.90 -10.15 41.73
N GLU A 103 -30.35 -11.33 42.12
CA GLU A 103 -29.97 -11.95 43.39
C GLU A 103 -28.60 -12.63 43.21
N VAL A 104 -27.60 -12.15 43.95
CA VAL A 104 -26.21 -12.64 43.92
C VAL A 104 -25.74 -12.93 45.33
N SER A 105 -24.92 -13.96 45.50
CA SER A 105 -24.30 -14.27 46.80
C SER A 105 -23.24 -13.22 47.15
N LEU A 106 -22.87 -13.17 48.44
CA LEU A 106 -21.80 -12.30 48.94
C LEU A 106 -20.47 -12.50 48.18
N ASP A 107 -20.12 -13.74 47.86
CA ASP A 107 -18.90 -14.06 47.11
C ASP A 107 -18.87 -13.47 45.70
N GLU A 108 -20.01 -13.47 44.98
CA GLU A 108 -20.09 -12.89 43.64
C GLU A 108 -20.07 -11.35 43.70
N LEU A 109 -20.60 -10.76 44.77
CA LEU A 109 -20.48 -9.31 45.02
C LEU A 109 -19.02 -8.88 45.20
N VAL A 110 -18.26 -9.59 46.03
CA VAL A 110 -16.84 -9.29 46.26
C VAL A 110 -16.03 -9.51 44.98
N LYS A 111 -16.27 -10.61 44.25
CA LYS A 111 -15.63 -10.89 42.96
C LYS A 111 -16.02 -9.87 41.88
N GLY A 112 -17.26 -9.40 41.88
CA GLY A 112 -17.75 -8.36 40.96
C GLY A 112 -17.08 -7.01 41.23
N TYR A 113 -16.95 -6.62 42.50
CA TYR A 113 -16.24 -5.40 42.89
C TYR A 113 -14.74 -5.47 42.58
N SER A 114 -14.08 -6.60 42.84
CA SER A 114 -12.65 -6.79 42.50
C SER A 114 -12.44 -6.70 40.99
N ARG A 115 -13.28 -7.38 40.19
CA ARG A 115 -13.26 -7.27 38.72
C ARG A 115 -13.51 -5.84 38.25
N GLN A 116 -14.54 -5.15 38.74
CA GLN A 116 -14.86 -3.78 38.32
C GLN A 116 -13.74 -2.80 38.67
N SER A 117 -13.18 -2.90 39.88
CA SER A 117 -12.06 -2.07 40.31
C SER A 117 -10.81 -2.34 39.46
N ASP A 118 -10.51 -3.61 39.14
CA ASP A 118 -9.43 -3.99 38.23
C ASP A 118 -9.66 -3.50 36.80
N TYR A 119 -10.86 -3.66 36.24
CA TYR A 119 -11.19 -3.15 34.91
C TYR A 119 -11.11 -1.63 34.87
N THR A 120 -11.59 -0.94 35.91
CA THR A 120 -11.51 0.52 36.01
C THR A 120 -10.06 0.96 36.08
N ARG A 121 -9.24 0.32 36.93
CA ARG A 121 -7.81 0.61 37.05
C ARG A 121 -7.07 0.34 35.75
N LYS A 122 -7.26 -0.83 35.12
CA LYS A 122 -6.65 -1.17 33.82
C LYS A 122 -7.11 -0.23 32.71
N THR A 123 -8.36 0.20 32.70
CA THR A 123 -8.87 1.15 31.69
C THR A 123 -8.28 2.55 31.90
N GLN A 124 -8.14 2.99 33.15
CA GLN A 124 -7.47 4.25 33.49
C GLN A 124 -5.99 4.19 33.11
N GLU A 125 -5.30 3.10 33.42
CA GLU A 125 -3.90 2.88 33.07
C GLU A 125 -3.70 2.84 31.55
N LEU A 126 -4.59 2.17 30.82
CA LEU A 126 -4.56 2.13 29.37
C LEU A 126 -4.85 3.50 28.75
N ALA A 127 -5.75 4.29 29.35
CA ALA A 127 -5.98 5.67 28.95
C ALA A 127 -4.74 6.54 29.20
N SER A 128 -4.11 6.43 30.38
CA SER A 128 -2.87 7.16 30.68
C SER A 128 -1.72 6.76 29.76
N GLN A 129 -1.56 5.46 29.47
CA GLN A 129 -0.55 4.98 28.52
C GLN A 129 -0.81 5.52 27.11
N ARG A 130 -2.07 5.57 26.65
CA ARG A 130 -2.40 6.17 25.34
C ARG A 130 -2.09 7.66 25.29
N GLU A 131 -2.41 8.38 26.36
CA GLU A 131 -2.09 9.81 26.47
C GLU A 131 -0.58 10.04 26.48
N GLU A 132 0.18 9.25 27.23
CA GLU A 132 1.64 9.31 27.27
C GLU A 132 2.26 9.00 25.91
N MET A 133 1.79 7.96 25.23
CA MET A 133 2.24 7.62 23.87
C MET A 133 1.91 8.73 22.86
N ALA A 134 0.73 9.35 22.95
CA ALA A 134 0.36 10.47 22.09
C ALA A 134 1.22 11.71 22.36
N GLN A 135 1.52 12.00 23.64
CA GLN A 135 2.42 13.07 24.02
C GLN A 135 3.84 12.82 23.52
N LEU A 136 4.36 11.60 23.70
CA LEU A 136 5.69 11.21 23.20
C LEU A 136 5.76 11.34 21.67
N GLN A 137 4.73 10.87 20.96
CA GLN A 137 4.66 11.00 19.50
C GLN A 137 4.64 12.47 19.06
N GLN A 138 3.93 13.34 19.77
CA GLN A 138 3.89 14.76 19.49
C GLN A 138 5.25 15.43 19.77
N GLN A 139 5.92 15.06 20.86
CA GLN A 139 7.27 15.54 21.19
C GLN A 139 8.26 15.12 20.10
N TRP A 140 8.30 13.83 19.74
CA TRP A 140 9.14 13.33 18.65
C TRP A 140 8.86 14.01 17.32
N ALA A 141 7.59 14.21 16.96
CA ALA A 141 7.23 14.93 15.75
C ALA A 141 7.78 16.37 15.78
N SER A 142 7.67 17.05 16.93
CA SER A 142 8.20 18.40 17.09
C SER A 142 9.73 18.44 17.02
N GLU A 143 10.43 17.49 17.64
CA GLU A 143 11.89 17.37 17.60
C GLU A 143 12.39 17.11 16.17
N ILE A 144 11.73 16.22 15.43
CA ILE A 144 12.06 15.97 14.01
C ILE A 144 11.89 17.24 13.19
N THR A 145 10.79 17.98 13.39
CA THR A 145 10.57 19.24 12.64
C THR A 145 11.60 20.31 12.99
N GLN A 146 12.01 20.40 14.26
CA GLN A 146 13.06 21.33 14.70
C GLN A 146 14.41 20.94 14.10
N ALA A 147 14.80 19.67 14.18
CA ALA A 147 16.04 19.17 13.61
C ALA A 147 16.10 19.40 12.08
N GLN A 148 14.98 19.22 11.38
CA GLN A 148 14.89 19.53 9.95
C GLN A 148 15.03 21.03 9.67
N ALA A 149 14.41 21.89 10.49
CA ALA A 149 14.52 23.33 10.36
C ALA A 149 15.95 23.83 10.63
N GLU A 150 16.60 23.33 11.67
CA GLU A 150 18.01 23.62 11.98
C GLU A 150 18.93 23.20 10.83
N ARG A 151 18.69 22.02 10.25
CA ARG A 151 19.44 21.55 9.09
C ARG A 151 19.26 22.47 7.88
N GLN A 152 18.04 22.91 7.61
CA GLN A 152 17.78 23.84 6.52
C GLN A 152 18.51 25.17 6.75
N GLN A 153 18.42 25.71 7.96
CA GLN A 153 19.14 26.93 8.35
C GLN A 153 20.66 26.76 8.19
N TYR A 154 21.21 25.59 8.53
CA TYR A 154 22.62 25.29 8.33
C TYR A 154 23.00 25.29 6.84
N ILE A 155 22.23 24.63 5.97
CA ILE A 155 22.45 24.61 4.53
C ILE A 155 22.38 26.03 3.94
N ASP A 156 21.39 26.83 4.37
CA ASP A 156 21.22 28.21 3.92
C ASP A 156 22.38 29.10 4.39
N ALA A 157 22.82 28.97 5.64
CA ALA A 157 23.97 29.69 6.18
C ALA A 157 25.26 29.30 5.45
N LEU A 158 25.43 28.03 5.09
CA LEU A 158 26.57 27.56 4.32
C LEU A 158 26.56 28.16 2.90
N GLY A 159 25.38 28.24 2.27
CA GLY A 159 25.21 28.90 0.98
C GLY A 159 25.55 30.39 1.02
N GLN A 160 25.10 31.10 2.06
CA GLN A 160 25.47 32.51 2.27
C GLN A 160 26.97 32.67 2.53
N PHE A 161 27.57 31.77 3.31
CA PHE A 161 29.02 31.78 3.55
C PHE A 161 29.81 31.59 2.25
N VAL A 162 29.40 30.64 1.40
CA VAL A 162 30.02 30.41 0.08
C VAL A 162 29.88 31.66 -0.79
N GLN A 163 28.68 32.26 -0.86
CA GLN A 163 28.44 33.46 -1.67
C GLN A 163 29.27 34.66 -1.21
N ASN A 164 29.34 34.90 0.10
CA ASN A 164 30.16 35.97 0.68
C ASN A 164 31.66 35.73 0.46
N SER A 165 32.10 34.47 0.58
CA SER A 165 33.50 34.11 0.37
C SER A 165 33.92 34.20 -1.10
N MET A 166 33.02 33.91 -2.05
CA MET A 166 33.22 34.19 -3.47
C MET A 166 33.38 35.69 -3.75
N ALA A 167 32.53 36.54 -3.17
CA ALA A 167 32.68 37.99 -3.31
C ALA A 167 34.01 38.50 -2.74
N GLY A 168 34.53 37.85 -1.68
CA GLY A 168 35.88 38.10 -1.17
C GLY A 168 36.98 37.73 -2.18
N LEU A 169 36.81 36.67 -2.95
CA LEU A 169 37.75 36.27 -4.01
C LEU A 169 37.81 37.29 -5.15
N GLU A 170 36.71 37.97 -5.48
CA GLU A 170 36.67 39.01 -6.52
C GLU A 170 37.64 40.17 -6.22
N GLN A 171 37.91 40.44 -4.94
CA GLN A 171 38.87 41.47 -4.52
C GLN A 171 40.29 41.19 -5.04
N PHE A 172 40.66 39.91 -5.17
CA PHE A 172 41.93 39.48 -5.73
C PHE A 172 41.98 39.54 -7.27
N GLY A 173 40.81 39.57 -7.93
CA GLY A 173 40.72 39.73 -9.38
C GLY A 173 41.22 41.09 -9.88
N ASN A 174 41.18 42.11 -9.02
CA ASN A 174 41.68 43.47 -9.32
C ASN A 174 43.18 43.65 -9.02
N VAL A 175 43.87 42.63 -8.49
CA VAL A 175 45.30 42.72 -8.15
C VAL A 175 46.15 42.49 -9.40
N ASN A 176 47.02 43.44 -9.73
CA ASN A 176 48.01 43.25 -10.78
C ASN A 176 49.21 42.44 -10.25
N TRP A 177 49.13 41.12 -10.41
CA TRP A 177 50.12 40.17 -9.90
C TRP A 177 51.51 40.34 -10.51
N GLU A 178 51.61 40.76 -11.77
CA GLU A 178 52.90 40.96 -12.45
C GLU A 178 53.65 42.16 -11.88
N GLN A 179 52.94 43.28 -11.75
CA GLN A 179 53.50 44.50 -11.14
C GLN A 179 53.88 44.28 -9.68
N LEU A 180 53.03 43.60 -8.90
CA LEU A 180 53.30 43.31 -7.49
C LEU A 180 54.55 42.42 -7.33
N ARG A 181 54.77 41.47 -8.23
CA ARG A 181 55.96 40.61 -8.22
C ARG A 181 57.25 41.40 -8.46
N GLU A 182 57.20 42.43 -9.30
CA GLU A 182 58.36 43.26 -9.65
C GLU A 182 58.66 44.34 -8.60
N GLU A 183 57.62 44.94 -8.02
CA GLU A 183 57.75 46.01 -7.02
C GLU A 183 57.98 45.47 -5.60
N ASP A 184 57.28 44.41 -5.20
CA ASP A 184 57.38 43.80 -3.86
C ASP A 184 57.17 42.27 -3.90
N PRO A 185 58.26 41.49 -4.07
CA PRO A 185 58.20 40.04 -4.10
C PRO A 185 57.64 39.41 -2.81
N ILE A 186 57.79 40.06 -1.65
CA ILE A 186 57.27 39.53 -0.38
C ILE A 186 55.76 39.69 -0.34
N ALA A 187 55.24 40.89 -0.66
CA ALA A 187 53.80 41.13 -0.73
C ALA A 187 53.11 40.25 -1.78
N PHE A 188 53.79 39.94 -2.89
CA PHE A 188 53.29 38.98 -3.88
C PHE A 188 53.07 37.59 -3.28
N VAL A 189 54.05 37.05 -2.56
CA VAL A 189 53.92 35.72 -1.95
C VAL A 189 52.81 35.70 -0.91
N THR A 190 52.75 36.70 -0.03
CA THR A 190 51.71 36.81 1.00
C THR A 190 50.30 36.87 0.38
N LYS A 191 50.06 37.76 -0.59
CA LYS A 191 48.74 37.85 -1.24
C LYS A 191 48.37 36.59 -2.03
N LYS A 192 49.36 35.91 -2.62
CA LYS A 192 49.12 34.68 -3.36
C LYS A 192 48.75 33.53 -2.43
N GLU A 193 49.35 33.46 -1.25
CA GLU A 193 48.95 32.53 -0.19
C GLU A 193 47.55 32.86 0.33
N GLU A 194 47.26 34.13 0.63
CA GLU A 194 45.92 34.57 1.03
C GLU A 194 44.85 34.21 -0.02
N PHE A 195 45.15 34.41 -1.30
CA PHE A 195 44.27 34.01 -2.40
C PHE A 195 44.06 32.50 -2.45
N ARG A 196 45.14 31.71 -2.33
CA ARG A 196 45.06 30.25 -2.33
C ARG A 196 44.23 29.75 -1.15
N ASP A 197 44.45 30.29 0.04
CA ASP A 197 43.75 29.91 1.26
C ASP A 197 42.27 30.33 1.21
N ALA A 198 41.95 31.48 0.60
CA ALA A 198 40.58 31.90 0.34
C ALA A 198 39.90 30.97 -0.69
N GLN A 199 40.60 30.61 -1.76
CA GLN A 199 40.10 29.71 -2.79
C GLN A 199 39.83 28.32 -2.24
N GLU A 200 40.74 27.80 -1.41
CA GLU A 200 40.59 26.50 -0.76
C GLU A 200 39.42 26.50 0.23
N ARG A 201 39.27 27.57 1.04
CA ARG A 201 38.10 27.72 1.92
C ARG A 201 36.77 27.72 1.16
N VAL A 202 36.69 28.43 0.04
CA VAL A 202 35.49 28.43 -0.81
C VAL A 202 35.22 27.04 -1.38
N ARG A 203 36.25 26.37 -1.91
CA ARG A 203 36.11 25.03 -2.47
C ARG A 203 35.66 24.02 -1.43
N GLN A 204 36.22 24.07 -0.22
CA GLN A 204 35.82 23.19 0.88
C GLN A 204 34.37 23.45 1.31
N ALA A 205 33.96 24.72 1.44
CA ALA A 205 32.59 25.08 1.79
C ALA A 205 31.58 24.67 0.71
N GLN A 206 31.92 24.82 -0.57
CA GLN A 206 31.09 24.32 -1.68
C GLN A 206 30.92 22.81 -1.64
N ALA A 207 32.01 22.06 -1.44
CA ALA A 207 31.94 20.61 -1.34
C ALA A 207 31.07 20.17 -0.15
N GLN A 208 31.20 20.84 0.99
CA GLN A 208 30.34 20.61 2.14
C GLN A 208 28.86 20.93 1.84
N GLN A 209 28.59 22.02 1.12
CA GLN A 209 27.24 22.41 0.72
C GLN A 209 26.59 21.32 -0.13
N GLU A 210 27.31 20.83 -1.13
CA GLU A 210 26.83 19.82 -2.06
C GLU A 210 26.56 18.49 -1.33
N VAL A 211 27.46 18.08 -0.44
CA VAL A 211 27.28 16.86 0.36
C VAL A 211 26.03 16.97 1.25
N GLU A 212 25.82 18.09 1.95
CA GLU A 212 24.65 18.25 2.80
C GLU A 212 23.34 18.35 1.99
N TYR A 213 23.38 18.99 0.83
CA TYR A 213 22.24 19.03 -0.09
C TYR A 213 21.89 17.64 -0.62
N GLN A 214 22.89 16.84 -1.01
CA GLN A 214 22.68 15.45 -1.44
C GLN A 214 22.10 14.59 -0.32
N LYS A 215 22.62 14.70 0.90
CA LYS A 215 22.07 13.98 2.07
C LYS A 215 20.61 14.37 2.33
N GLN A 216 20.28 15.66 2.26
CA GLN A 216 18.90 16.13 2.42
C GLN A 216 17.98 15.52 1.35
N GLN A 217 18.39 15.52 0.08
CA GLN A 217 17.61 14.90 -0.98
C GLN A 217 17.41 13.40 -0.77
N GLN A 218 18.45 12.68 -0.34
CA GLN A 218 18.36 11.25 -0.03
C GLN A 218 17.40 10.97 1.12
N GLU A 219 17.44 11.77 2.19
CA GLU A 219 16.50 11.65 3.30
C GLU A 219 15.06 11.92 2.88
N VAL A 220 14.81 12.99 2.12
CA VAL A 220 13.47 13.29 1.59
C VAL A 220 12.99 12.17 0.69
N ALA A 221 13.85 11.62 -0.17
CA ALA A 221 13.52 10.48 -1.02
C ALA A 221 13.19 9.22 -0.19
N ARG A 222 13.98 8.92 0.86
CA ARG A 222 13.73 7.80 1.76
C ARG A 222 12.41 7.95 2.52
N MET A 223 12.16 9.12 3.10
CA MET A 223 10.91 9.41 3.80
C MET A 223 9.71 9.31 2.86
N ARG A 224 9.84 9.80 1.63
CA ARG A 224 8.82 9.64 0.59
C ARG A 224 8.58 8.17 0.26
N GLN A 225 9.62 7.36 0.12
CA GLN A 225 9.48 5.92 -0.14
C GLN A 225 8.74 5.21 0.99
N LEU A 226 9.06 5.52 2.26
CA LEU A 226 8.36 4.98 3.42
C LEU A 226 6.88 5.37 3.41
N ALA A 227 6.57 6.66 3.17
CA ALA A 227 5.20 7.14 3.05
C ALA A 227 4.44 6.42 1.92
N VAL A 228 5.07 6.24 0.75
CA VAL A 228 4.47 5.48 -0.37
C VAL A 228 4.16 4.04 0.02
N GLN A 229 5.05 3.37 0.76
CA GLN A 229 4.83 1.99 1.21
C GLN A 229 3.66 1.90 2.20
N GLU A 230 3.59 2.81 3.17
CA GLU A 230 2.48 2.85 4.13
C GLU A 230 1.14 3.13 3.45
N GLU A 231 1.10 4.11 2.57
CA GLU A 231 -0.10 4.47 1.81
C GLU A 231 -0.50 3.34 0.85
N HIS A 232 0.47 2.63 0.25
CA HIS A 232 0.21 1.43 -0.53
C HIS A 232 -0.46 0.33 0.30
N LYS A 233 0.01 0.06 1.52
CA LYS A 233 -0.63 -0.93 2.42
C LYS A 233 -2.09 -0.56 2.72
N LYS A 234 -2.36 0.72 3.01
CA LYS A 234 -3.73 1.22 3.23
C LYS A 234 -4.60 1.11 1.98
N LEU A 235 -4.03 1.38 0.80
CA LEU A 235 -4.73 1.24 -0.47
C LEU A 235 -5.08 -0.22 -0.77
N VAL A 236 -4.17 -1.16 -0.54
CA VAL A 236 -4.41 -2.60 -0.73
C VAL A 236 -5.49 -3.10 0.24
N ALA A 237 -5.51 -2.63 1.48
CA ALA A 237 -6.57 -2.97 2.44
C ALA A 237 -7.96 -2.51 1.97
N ALA A 238 -8.04 -1.35 1.31
CA ALA A 238 -9.30 -0.83 0.75
C ALA A 238 -9.66 -1.39 -0.62
N VAL A 239 -8.66 -1.72 -1.44
CA VAL A 239 -8.78 -2.20 -2.83
C VAL A 239 -7.84 -3.39 -3.01
N PRO A 240 -8.29 -4.63 -2.68
CA PRO A 240 -7.43 -5.82 -2.73
C PRO A 240 -6.87 -6.11 -4.13
N GLU A 241 -7.61 -5.74 -5.19
CA GLU A 241 -7.19 -5.87 -6.59
C GLU A 241 -5.92 -5.06 -6.90
N TRP A 242 -5.58 -4.06 -6.09
CA TRP A 242 -4.38 -3.24 -6.22
C TRP A 242 -3.10 -3.98 -5.80
N ASN A 243 -3.22 -5.11 -5.10
CA ASN A 243 -2.06 -5.92 -4.72
C ASN A 243 -1.43 -6.62 -5.93
N GLU A 244 -2.24 -7.03 -6.90
CA GLU A 244 -1.79 -7.73 -8.10
C GLU A 244 -1.07 -6.76 -9.08
N PRO A 245 0.19 -7.01 -9.48
CA PRO A 245 0.96 -6.08 -10.31
C PRO A 245 0.31 -5.74 -11.65
N GLU A 246 -0.24 -6.74 -12.34
CA GLU A 246 -0.88 -6.54 -13.66
C GLU A 246 -2.14 -5.68 -13.55
N LYS A 247 -3.05 -6.01 -12.63
CA LYS A 247 -4.27 -5.22 -12.38
C LYS A 247 -3.92 -3.82 -11.89
N ARG A 248 -2.91 -3.68 -11.03
CA ARG A 248 -2.42 -2.38 -10.56
C ARG A 248 -1.96 -1.52 -11.72
N ASN A 249 -1.16 -2.06 -12.64
CA ASN A 249 -0.66 -1.29 -13.79
C ASN A 249 -1.78 -0.86 -14.73
N GLN A 250 -2.74 -1.76 -15.00
CA GLN A 250 -3.93 -1.43 -15.79
C GLN A 250 -4.76 -0.34 -15.12
N MET A 251 -5.13 -0.52 -13.84
CA MET A 251 -5.88 0.47 -13.08
C MET A 251 -5.14 1.80 -12.99
N ALA A 252 -3.83 1.80 -12.71
CA ALA A 252 -3.03 3.02 -12.64
C ALA A 252 -2.99 3.76 -13.98
N SER A 253 -2.88 3.04 -15.10
CA SER A 253 -2.93 3.63 -16.45
C SER A 253 -4.30 4.27 -16.73
N GLU A 254 -5.39 3.53 -16.52
CA GLU A 254 -6.76 4.03 -16.71
C GLU A 254 -7.07 5.23 -15.81
N LEU A 255 -6.66 5.14 -14.55
CA LEU A 255 -6.85 6.17 -13.53
C LEU A 255 -6.06 7.43 -13.91
N SER A 256 -4.83 7.29 -14.41
CA SER A 256 -4.03 8.42 -14.88
C SER A 256 -4.62 9.09 -16.12
N ALA A 257 -5.15 8.31 -17.07
CA ALA A 257 -5.83 8.83 -18.26
C ALA A 257 -7.08 9.62 -17.87
N TYR A 258 -7.92 9.04 -17.00
CA TYR A 258 -9.11 9.71 -16.48
C TYR A 258 -8.76 10.99 -15.72
N ALA A 259 -7.73 10.98 -14.86
CA ALA A 259 -7.31 12.18 -14.15
C ALA A 259 -6.87 13.30 -15.11
N VAL A 260 -6.12 12.97 -16.16
CA VAL A 260 -5.73 13.95 -17.19
C VAL A 260 -6.96 14.50 -17.92
N GLU A 261 -7.97 13.66 -18.23
CA GLU A 261 -9.25 14.12 -18.80
C GLU A 261 -9.99 15.10 -17.87
N GLN A 262 -9.88 14.91 -16.55
CA GLN A 262 -10.47 15.78 -15.54
C GLN A 262 -9.66 17.06 -15.27
N GLY A 263 -8.49 17.22 -15.92
CA GLY A 263 -7.66 18.43 -15.84
C GLY A 263 -6.45 18.34 -14.91
N PHE A 264 -6.12 17.16 -14.37
CA PHE A 264 -4.87 16.97 -13.62
C PHE A 264 -3.67 16.94 -14.55
N SER A 265 -2.57 17.54 -14.10
CA SER A 265 -1.27 17.43 -14.76
C SER A 265 -0.58 16.11 -14.41
N LYS A 266 0.35 15.66 -15.28
CA LYS A 266 1.17 14.47 -15.00
C LYS A 266 2.09 14.65 -13.78
N GLU A 267 2.46 15.89 -13.47
CA GLU A 267 3.33 16.20 -12.32
C GLU A 267 2.57 16.07 -11.00
N GLU A 268 1.34 16.57 -10.94
CA GLU A 268 0.45 16.40 -9.78
C GLU A 268 0.17 14.91 -9.52
N LEU A 269 -0.05 14.12 -10.57
CA LEU A 269 -0.24 12.67 -10.44
C LEU A 269 0.98 11.95 -9.90
N LYS A 270 2.20 12.38 -10.27
CA LYS A 270 3.44 11.81 -9.71
C LYS A 270 3.65 12.17 -8.24
N GLN A 271 3.12 13.31 -7.80
CA GLN A 271 3.18 13.76 -6.40
C GLN A 271 2.05 13.16 -5.56
N LEU A 272 1.03 12.57 -6.19
CA LEU A 272 -0.11 11.97 -5.50
C LEU A 272 0.28 10.64 -4.83
N ILE A 273 0.52 10.70 -3.52
CA ILE A 273 0.89 9.54 -2.70
C ILE A 273 -0.29 9.04 -1.86
N ASP A 274 -1.22 9.94 -1.49
CA ASP A 274 -2.35 9.64 -0.60
C ASP A 274 -3.34 8.64 -1.23
N HIS A 275 -3.52 7.49 -0.56
CA HIS A 275 -4.47 6.46 -0.99
C HIS A 275 -5.91 6.97 -1.07
N ARG A 276 -6.29 7.95 -0.25
CA ARG A 276 -7.66 8.50 -0.22
C ARG A 276 -8.00 9.18 -1.52
N SER A 277 -7.05 9.96 -2.05
CA SER A 277 -7.19 10.66 -3.32
C SER A 277 -7.35 9.67 -4.47
N LEU A 278 -6.56 8.61 -4.48
CA LEU A 278 -6.69 7.52 -5.47
C LEU A 278 -8.06 6.83 -5.39
N ILE A 279 -8.56 6.54 -4.18
CA ILE A 279 -9.88 5.94 -3.98
C ILE A 279 -10.99 6.86 -4.48
N VAL A 280 -10.92 8.16 -4.19
CA VAL A 280 -11.90 9.15 -4.67
C VAL A 280 -11.87 9.21 -6.19
N LEU A 281 -10.69 9.24 -6.80
CA LEU A 281 -10.57 9.30 -8.25
C LEU A 281 -11.09 8.02 -8.91
N MET A 282 -10.84 6.85 -8.32
CA MET A 282 -11.37 5.57 -8.79
C MET A 282 -12.91 5.53 -8.67
N LYS A 283 -13.47 6.07 -7.58
CA LYS A 283 -14.93 6.19 -7.42
C LYS A 283 -15.53 7.13 -8.47
N ALA A 284 -14.89 8.26 -8.73
CA ALA A 284 -15.32 9.21 -9.76
C ALA A 284 -15.29 8.58 -11.16
N GLN A 285 -14.19 7.90 -11.51
CA GLN A 285 -14.06 7.16 -12.77
C GLN A 285 -15.18 6.11 -12.93
N LYS A 286 -15.43 5.31 -11.90
CA LYS A 286 -16.50 4.29 -11.91
C LYS A 286 -17.89 4.93 -12.03
N TYR A 287 -18.12 6.06 -11.35
CA TYR A 287 -19.38 6.79 -11.42
C TYR A 287 -19.64 7.34 -12.83
N ASP A 288 -18.65 7.99 -13.44
CA ASP A 288 -18.75 8.52 -14.79
C ASP A 288 -18.94 7.40 -15.83
N ALA A 289 -18.24 6.27 -15.66
CA ALA A 289 -18.45 5.08 -16.48
C ALA A 289 -19.89 4.55 -16.37
N LEU A 290 -20.47 4.54 -15.17
CA LEU A 290 -21.86 4.14 -14.95
C LEU A 290 -22.84 5.14 -15.59
N GLN A 291 -22.59 6.44 -15.50
CA GLN A 291 -23.43 7.45 -16.14
C GLN A 291 -23.38 7.38 -17.67
N LYS A 292 -22.20 7.13 -18.25
CA LYS A 292 -22.01 6.94 -19.69
C LYS A 292 -22.61 5.62 -20.16
N SER A 293 -22.60 4.59 -19.33
CA SER A 293 -23.28 3.33 -19.63
C SER A 293 -24.81 3.56 -19.58
N ASP A 294 -25.48 3.50 -20.73
CA ASP A 294 -26.93 3.66 -20.78
C ASP A 294 -27.61 2.43 -20.14
N VAL A 295 -27.75 2.45 -18.80
CA VAL A 295 -28.40 1.38 -18.02
C VAL A 295 -29.84 1.17 -18.50
N LYS A 296 -30.46 2.17 -19.16
CA LYS A 296 -31.80 2.06 -19.75
C LYS A 296 -31.82 1.20 -21.03
N ALA A 297 -30.69 1.01 -21.71
CA ALA A 297 -30.59 0.12 -22.87
C ALA A 297 -30.54 -1.37 -22.49
N LYS A 298 -30.17 -1.68 -21.24
CA LYS A 298 -30.25 -3.02 -20.64
C LYS A 298 -31.62 -3.29 -20.01
N LYS A 299 -32.72 -2.87 -20.65
CA LYS A 299 -34.03 -3.47 -20.37
C LYS A 299 -33.87 -4.97 -20.56
N LEU A 300 -33.98 -5.75 -19.49
CA LEU A 300 -33.87 -7.21 -19.51
C LEU A 300 -34.72 -7.75 -20.67
N LYS A 301 -34.07 -8.20 -21.76
CA LYS A 301 -34.75 -8.82 -22.91
C LYS A 301 -35.47 -10.11 -22.51
N ASN A 302 -35.14 -10.65 -21.33
CA ASN A 302 -35.77 -11.81 -20.71
C ASN A 302 -36.28 -11.45 -19.31
N LYS A 303 -37.27 -10.55 -19.20
CA LYS A 303 -38.13 -10.58 -18.00
C LYS A 303 -38.98 -11.84 -18.11
N PRO A 304 -38.94 -12.78 -17.14
CA PRO A 304 -39.86 -13.91 -17.14
C PRO A 304 -41.28 -13.36 -17.26
N LYS A 305 -42.07 -13.88 -18.20
CA LYS A 305 -43.50 -13.54 -18.27
C LYS A 305 -44.12 -14.03 -16.97
N VAL A 306 -44.36 -13.10 -16.05
CA VAL A 306 -45.19 -13.35 -14.87
C VAL A 306 -46.56 -13.75 -15.39
N VAL A 307 -46.88 -15.03 -15.23
CA VAL A 307 -48.21 -15.55 -15.55
C VAL A 307 -49.13 -14.95 -14.49
N ARG A 308 -49.88 -13.90 -14.86
CA ARG A 308 -51.02 -13.47 -14.06
C ARG A 308 -52.00 -14.63 -14.04
N SER A 309 -52.14 -15.28 -12.88
CA SER A 309 -53.23 -16.22 -12.62
C SER A 309 -54.54 -15.52 -12.98
N GLY A 310 -55.35 -16.12 -13.87
CA GLY A 310 -56.70 -15.61 -14.15
C GLY A 310 -57.19 -15.58 -15.59
N LYS A 311 -56.45 -16.05 -16.61
CA LYS A 311 -57.05 -16.24 -17.94
C LYS A 311 -56.55 -17.52 -18.60
N GLY A 312 -57.34 -18.59 -18.47
CA GLY A 312 -57.11 -19.86 -19.15
C GLY A 312 -56.86 -19.63 -20.64
N SER A 313 -55.78 -20.20 -21.15
CA SER A 313 -55.43 -20.09 -22.57
C SER A 313 -56.51 -20.78 -23.39
N ASN A 314 -57.32 -20.02 -24.15
CA ASN A 314 -58.29 -20.59 -25.07
C ASN A 314 -57.59 -21.09 -26.36
N LYS A 315 -56.69 -22.06 -26.20
CA LYS A 315 -55.87 -22.61 -27.29
C LYS A 315 -56.70 -23.38 -28.34
N LYS A 316 -57.95 -23.74 -27.98
CA LYS A 316 -58.91 -24.40 -28.87
C LYS A 316 -59.60 -23.44 -29.86
N SER A 317 -59.77 -22.14 -29.54
CA SER A 317 -60.46 -21.21 -30.45
C SER A 317 -59.59 -20.78 -31.63
N ASP A 318 -58.28 -20.61 -31.42
CA ASP A 318 -57.37 -20.17 -32.49
C ASP A 318 -57.08 -21.28 -33.52
N THR A 319 -57.00 -22.53 -33.06
CA THR A 319 -56.78 -23.68 -33.96
C THR A 319 -58.00 -23.99 -34.82
N ALA A 320 -59.21 -23.91 -34.25
CA ALA A 320 -60.46 -24.07 -35.01
C ALA A 320 -60.68 -22.94 -36.04
N ARG A 321 -60.28 -21.70 -35.71
CA ARG A 321 -60.37 -20.56 -36.63
C ARG A 321 -59.36 -20.67 -37.77
N ALA A 322 -58.13 -21.11 -37.49
CA ALA A 322 -57.10 -21.32 -38.50
C ALA A 322 -57.48 -22.44 -39.49
N LYS A 323 -58.05 -23.54 -39.01
CA LYS A 323 -58.56 -24.63 -39.88
C LYS A 323 -59.67 -24.16 -40.81
N ARG A 324 -60.63 -23.39 -40.30
CA ARG A 324 -61.72 -22.80 -41.12
C ARG A 324 -61.21 -21.84 -42.21
N ILE A 325 -60.20 -21.04 -41.90
CA ILE A 325 -59.59 -20.14 -42.90
C ILE A 325 -58.88 -20.95 -43.99
N ALA A 326 -58.22 -22.05 -43.62
CA ALA A 326 -57.55 -22.93 -44.58
C ALA A 326 -58.54 -23.68 -45.48
N SER A 327 -59.64 -24.23 -44.93
CA SER A 327 -60.67 -24.89 -45.72
C SER A 327 -61.40 -23.91 -46.65
N MET A 328 -61.71 -22.70 -46.20
CA MET A 328 -62.29 -21.66 -47.05
C MET A 328 -61.34 -21.21 -48.17
N LYS A 329 -60.02 -21.16 -47.92
CA LYS A 329 -59.01 -20.86 -48.95
C LYS A 329 -58.91 -21.99 -49.98
N ARG A 330 -58.97 -23.25 -49.55
CA ARG A 330 -58.95 -24.42 -50.45
C ARG A 330 -60.18 -24.43 -51.36
N LEU A 331 -61.37 -24.20 -50.81
CA LEU A 331 -62.61 -24.09 -51.59
C LEU A 331 -62.54 -22.99 -52.65
N LYS A 332 -62.00 -21.81 -52.30
CA LYS A 332 -61.80 -20.71 -53.26
C LYS A 332 -60.84 -21.05 -54.41
N GLN A 333 -59.90 -21.97 -54.18
CA GLN A 333 -58.90 -22.37 -55.17
C GLN A 333 -59.36 -23.55 -56.03
N SER A 334 -60.06 -24.53 -55.44
CA SER A 334 -60.46 -25.75 -56.14
C SER A 334 -61.85 -25.66 -56.77
N GLY A 335 -62.77 -24.90 -56.18
CA GLY A 335 -64.16 -24.74 -56.65
C GLY A 335 -64.98 -26.03 -56.67
N LYS A 336 -64.49 -27.13 -56.06
CA LYS A 336 -65.13 -28.43 -56.09
C LYS A 336 -66.26 -28.54 -55.07
N PRO A 337 -67.36 -29.26 -55.37
CA PRO A 337 -68.47 -29.44 -54.43
C PRO A 337 -68.08 -30.23 -53.17
N GLU A 338 -67.07 -31.10 -53.26
CA GLU A 338 -66.53 -31.89 -52.14
C GLU A 338 -65.86 -31.00 -51.08
N ASP A 339 -65.10 -29.99 -51.50
CA ASP A 339 -64.47 -29.03 -50.60
C ASP A 339 -65.49 -28.08 -49.95
N ALA A 340 -66.65 -27.88 -50.58
CA ALA A 340 -67.76 -27.14 -49.99
C ALA A 340 -68.45 -27.96 -48.90
N ALA A 341 -68.69 -29.26 -49.15
CA ALA A 341 -69.29 -30.17 -48.19
C ALA A 341 -68.48 -30.27 -46.89
N SER A 342 -67.16 -30.42 -46.98
CA SER A 342 -66.28 -30.47 -45.80
C SER A 342 -66.30 -29.17 -44.97
N LEU A 343 -66.44 -28.00 -45.60
CA LEU A 343 -66.58 -26.71 -44.90
C LEU A 343 -67.94 -26.60 -44.19
N PHE A 344 -69.01 -27.17 -44.77
CA PHE A 344 -70.34 -27.20 -44.17
C PHE A 344 -70.43 -28.18 -43.01
N GLU A 345 -69.78 -29.35 -43.12
CA GLU A 345 -69.72 -30.35 -42.04
C GLU A 345 -69.03 -29.78 -40.79
N ASP A 346 -67.90 -29.08 -40.98
CA ASP A 346 -67.21 -28.30 -39.93
C ASP A 346 -68.11 -27.20 -39.29
N PHE A 347 -69.17 -26.76 -39.97
CA PHE A 347 -70.11 -25.75 -39.48
C PHE A 347 -71.29 -26.35 -38.68
N VAL A 348 -71.60 -27.62 -38.90
CA VAL A 348 -72.74 -28.31 -38.28
C VAL A 348 -72.31 -29.11 -37.04
N GLU A 349 -71.06 -29.58 -36.97
CA GLU A 349 -70.51 -30.29 -35.78
C GLU A 349 -70.07 -29.35 -34.61
N LEU A 350 -70.74 -28.21 -34.42
CA LEU A 350 -70.42 -27.23 -33.36
C LEU A 350 -71.34 -27.29 -32.14
#